data_AF-A0A353HWK9-F1
#
_entry.id   AF-A0A353HWK9-F1
#
_cell.length_a   1.000
_cell.length_b   1.000
_cell.length_c   1.000
_cell.angle_alpha   90.00
_cell.angle_beta   90.00
_cell.angle_gamma   90.00
#
_symmetry.space_group_name_H-M   'P 1'
#
loop_
_entity.id
_entity.type
_entity.pdbx_description
1 polymer ?
#
loop_
_entity_poly.entity_id
_entity_poly.type
_entity_poly.pdbx_seq_one_letter_code
_entity_poly.pdbx_strand_id
1 'polypeptide(L)'
;MDSELYLDANATSPVLTAAIVAAHAAMQIDFGNPSSSHAAGLRARAILDDAHARARRVLGAGAGRVMFTSGATEGIQTAVLSALCALR
;
A
#
# COMPACT_ATOMS: atom_id res chain seq x y z
N MET A 1 -17.46 -31.30 0.71
CA MET A 1 -16.68 -30.39 1.56
C MET A 1 -17.54 -29.16 1.69
N ASP A 2 -18.13 -29.00 2.86
CA ASP A 2 -19.09 -27.92 3.09
C ASP A 2 -18.44 -26.58 2.75
N SER A 3 -19.15 -25.81 1.92
CA SER A 3 -18.77 -24.45 1.57
C SER A 3 -18.79 -23.62 2.85
N GLU A 4 -17.64 -23.45 3.48
CA GLU A 4 -17.48 -22.54 4.62
C GLU A 4 -17.97 -21.14 4.22
N LEU A 5 -18.99 -20.64 4.91
CA LEU A 5 -19.51 -19.30 4.70
C LEU A 5 -18.73 -18.33 5.58
N TYR A 6 -17.82 -17.57 4.98
CA TYR A 6 -17.02 -16.56 5.68
C TYR A 6 -17.83 -15.27 5.87
N LEU A 7 -18.26 -15.00 7.11
CA LEU A 7 -19.09 -13.85 7.49
C LEU A 7 -18.38 -12.91 8.48
N ASP A 8 -17.04 -12.86 8.46
CA ASP A 8 -16.23 -12.01 9.34
C ASP A 8 -15.29 -11.06 8.58
N ALA A 9 -15.82 -10.43 7.52
CA ALA A 9 -15.08 -9.51 6.66
C ALA A 9 -14.54 -8.25 7.39
N ASN A 10 -15.02 -8.00 8.62
CA ASN A 10 -14.54 -6.91 9.47
C ASN A 10 -13.19 -7.25 10.13
N ALA A 11 -12.89 -8.52 10.39
CA ALA A 11 -11.60 -8.93 10.94
C ALA A 11 -10.50 -8.92 9.86
N THR A 12 -10.79 -9.48 8.68
CA THR A 12 -9.94 -9.40 7.49
C THR A 12 -10.75 -9.78 6.25
N SER A 13 -10.16 -9.69 5.06
CA SER A 13 -10.83 -10.07 3.82
C SER A 13 -9.92 -10.94 2.94
N PRO A 14 -10.49 -11.85 2.13
CA PRO A 14 -9.72 -12.55 1.11
C PRO A 14 -9.06 -11.56 0.15
N VAL A 15 -7.77 -11.76 -0.14
CA VAL A 15 -7.06 -10.92 -1.09
C VAL A 15 -7.65 -11.15 -2.49
N LEU A 16 -8.01 -10.07 -3.18
CA LEU A 16 -8.50 -10.14 -4.55
C LEU A 16 -7.44 -10.78 -5.46
N THR A 17 -7.87 -11.64 -6.40
CA THR A 17 -6.96 -12.30 -7.36
C THR A 17 -6.08 -11.29 -8.11
N ALA A 18 -6.63 -10.14 -8.50
CA ALA A 18 -5.87 -9.09 -9.17
C ALA A 18 -4.73 -8.52 -8.28
N ALA A 19 -4.96 -8.39 -6.97
CA ALA A 19 -3.94 -7.94 -6.03
C ALA A 19 -2.85 -9.01 -5.82
N ILE A 20 -3.21 -10.30 -5.79
CA ILE A 20 -2.24 -11.41 -5.73
C ILE A 20 -1.34 -11.38 -6.96
N VAL A 21 -1.91 -11.28 -8.16
CA VAL A 21 -1.15 -11.23 -9.42
C VAL A 21 -0.21 -10.03 -9.47
N ALA A 22 -0.68 -8.85 -9.07
CA ALA A 22 0.13 -7.64 -9.03
C ALA A 22 1.30 -7.76 -8.03
N ALA A 23 1.03 -8.25 -6.82
CA ALA A 23 2.07 -8.45 -5.81
C ALA A 23 3.10 -9.47 -6.26
N HIS A 24 2.67 -10.59 -6.86
CA HIS A 24 3.55 -11.62 -7.39
C HIS A 24 4.44 -11.11 -8.53
N ALA A 25 3.87 -10.34 -9.46
CA ALA A 25 4.64 -9.70 -10.54
C ALA A 25 5.69 -8.74 -9.98
N ALA A 26 5.33 -7.91 -8.99
CA ALA A 26 6.27 -7.01 -8.33
C ALA A 26 7.43 -7.78 -7.66
N MET A 27 7.14 -8.93 -7.05
CA MET A 27 8.16 -9.77 -6.41
C MET A 27 9.08 -10.49 -7.41
N GLN A 28 8.55 -10.96 -8.54
CA GLN A 28 9.30 -11.79 -9.49
C GLN A 28 9.96 -11.02 -10.62
N ILE A 29 9.27 -10.03 -11.19
CA ILE A 29 9.65 -9.35 -12.43
C ILE A 29 10.22 -7.97 -12.13
N ASP A 30 9.56 -7.21 -11.25
CA ASP A 30 9.89 -5.82 -10.96
C ASP A 30 10.53 -5.62 -9.57
N PHE A 31 11.34 -6.60 -9.15
CA PHE A 31 11.97 -6.72 -7.83
C PHE A 31 13.02 -5.63 -7.50
N GLY A 32 13.29 -4.70 -8.42
CA GLY A 32 14.35 -3.71 -8.26
C GLY A 32 14.14 -2.80 -7.05
N ASN A 33 15.23 -2.27 -6.49
CA ASN A 33 15.12 -1.25 -5.46
C ASN A 33 14.64 0.07 -6.11
N PRO A 34 13.48 0.65 -5.71
CA PRO A 34 12.94 1.87 -6.32
C PRO A 34 13.81 3.12 -6.10
N SER A 35 14.84 3.06 -5.25
CA SER A 35 15.82 4.14 -5.06
C SER A 35 17.01 4.06 -6.02
N SER A 36 17.15 2.97 -6.78
CA SER A 36 18.21 2.82 -7.77
C SER A 36 17.87 3.54 -9.08
N SER A 37 18.86 4.17 -9.71
CA SER A 37 18.72 4.89 -10.99
C SER A 37 18.80 4.01 -12.24
N HIS A 38 19.17 2.73 -12.09
CA HIS A 38 19.22 1.79 -13.21
C HIS A 38 17.83 1.26 -13.59
N ALA A 39 17.70 0.68 -14.78
CA ALA A 39 16.41 0.27 -15.37
C ALA A 39 15.50 -0.54 -14.43
N ALA A 40 16.03 -1.52 -13.68
CA ALA A 40 15.23 -2.29 -12.73
C ALA A 40 14.65 -1.46 -11.57
N GLY A 41 15.40 -0.48 -11.05
CA GLY A 41 14.92 0.42 -10.00
C GLY A 41 13.88 1.41 -10.52
N LEU A 42 14.08 1.93 -11.74
CA LEU A 42 13.10 2.79 -12.41
C LEU A 42 11.77 2.08 -12.66
N ARG A 43 11.78 0.78 -13.02
CA ARG A 43 10.55 -0.02 -13.14
C ARG A 43 9.82 -0.17 -11.80
N ALA A 44 10.54 -0.54 -10.73
CA ALA A 44 9.95 -0.64 -9.40
C ALA A 44 9.40 0.71 -8.90
N ARG A 45 10.11 1.81 -9.18
CA ARG A 45 9.64 3.18 -8.87
C ARG A 45 8.33 3.49 -9.58
N ALA A 46 8.22 3.16 -10.87
CA ALA A 46 7.01 3.39 -11.64
C ALA A 46 5.78 2.68 -11.04
N ILE A 47 5.96 1.43 -10.55
CA ILE A 47 4.89 0.68 -9.86
C ILE A 47 4.46 1.41 -8.57
N LEU A 48 5.43 1.88 -7.78
CA LEU A 48 5.15 2.58 -6.53
C LEU A 48 4.44 3.92 -6.76
N ASP A 49 4.85 4.67 -7.79
CA ASP A 49 4.24 5.96 -8.13
C ASP A 49 2.80 5.79 -8.62
N ASP A 50 2.56 4.77 -9.44
CA ASP A 50 1.22 4.40 -9.90
C ASP A 50 0.32 3.92 -8.74
N ALA A 51 0.87 3.16 -7.79
CA ALA A 51 0.18 2.79 -6.56
C ALA A 51 -0.20 4.02 -5.71
N HIS A 52 0.72 4.98 -5.53
CA HIS A 52 0.43 6.25 -4.86
C HIS A 52 -0.67 7.05 -5.58
N ALA A 53 -0.63 7.13 -6.91
CA ALA A 53 -1.64 7.85 -7.69
C ALA A 53 -3.03 7.22 -7.53
N ARG A 54 -3.14 5.89 -7.53
CA ARG A 54 -4.38 5.17 -7.22
C ARG A 54 -4.86 5.41 -5.79
N ALA A 55 -3.96 5.30 -4.81
CA ALA A 55 -4.31 5.50 -3.40
C ALA A 55 -4.87 6.91 -3.16
N ARG A 56 -4.22 7.95 -3.71
CA ARG A 56 -4.70 9.34 -3.64
C ARG A 56 -6.11 9.51 -4.20
N ARG A 57 -6.40 8.84 -5.32
CA ARG A 57 -7.71 8.88 -5.98
C ARG A 57 -8.78 8.23 -5.13
N VAL A 58 -8.52 7.03 -4.60
CA VAL A 58 -9.45 6.27 -3.76
C VAL A 58 -9.74 7.00 -2.45
N LEU A 59 -8.72 7.60 -1.84
CA LEU A 59 -8.84 8.34 -0.59
C LEU A 59 -9.42 9.75 -0.75
N GLY A 60 -9.60 10.24 -1.99
CA GLY A 60 -10.04 11.63 -2.23
C GLY A 60 -9.05 12.68 -1.76
N ALA A 61 -7.75 12.37 -1.71
CA ALA A 61 -6.73 13.22 -1.10
C ALA A 61 -6.42 14.51 -1.89
N GLY A 62 -6.96 14.69 -3.10
CA GLY A 62 -6.75 15.88 -3.92
C GLY A 62 -5.25 16.19 -4.13
N ALA A 63 -4.83 17.40 -3.75
CA ALA A 63 -3.42 17.83 -3.74
C ALA A 63 -2.62 17.35 -2.51
N GLY A 64 -3.27 16.74 -1.52
CA GLY A 64 -2.66 16.19 -0.31
C GLY A 64 -1.66 15.06 -0.58
N ARG A 65 -0.88 14.69 0.43
CA ARG A 65 0.13 13.62 0.35
C ARG A 65 -0.42 12.31 0.92
N VAL A 66 -0.02 11.19 0.34
CA VAL A 66 -0.27 9.84 0.86
C VAL A 66 1.07 9.24 1.25
N MET A 67 1.11 8.59 2.40
CA MET A 67 2.27 7.86 2.90
C MET A 67 1.85 6.41 3.13
N PHE A 68 2.57 5.46 2.54
CA PHE A 68 2.39 4.05 2.85
C PHE A 68 3.05 3.71 4.20
N THR A 69 2.33 2.96 5.02
CA THR A 69 2.79 2.37 6.29
C THR A 69 2.59 0.86 6.23
N SER A 70 3.10 0.11 7.23
CA SER A 70 2.88 -1.34 7.30
C SER A 70 1.43 -1.74 7.56
N GLY A 71 0.60 -0.84 8.10
CA GLY A 71 -0.79 -1.08 8.39
C GLY A 71 -1.44 0.01 9.24
N ALA A 72 -2.70 -0.22 9.64
CA ALA A 72 -3.52 0.74 10.36
C ALA A 72 -2.91 1.14 11.72
N THR A 73 -2.40 0.18 12.48
CA THR A 73 -1.79 0.44 13.80
C THR A 73 -0.62 1.42 13.70
N GLU A 74 0.30 1.21 12.75
CA GLU A 74 1.41 2.14 12.51
C GLU A 74 0.91 3.51 12.01
N GLY A 75 -0.08 3.52 11.11
CA GLY A 75 -0.66 4.75 10.57
C GLY A 75 -1.26 5.64 11.65
N ILE A 76 -2.07 5.06 12.54
CA ILE A 76 -2.69 5.76 13.67
C ILE A 76 -1.63 6.29 14.64
N GLN A 77 -0.67 5.43 15.03
CA GLN A 77 0.38 5.82 15.97
C GLN A 77 1.25 6.96 15.41
N THR A 78 1.60 6.89 14.12
CA THR A 78 2.38 7.92 13.44
C THR A 78 1.63 9.25 13.43
N ALA A 79 0.32 9.25 13.16
CA ALA A 79 -0.49 10.47 13.13
C ALA A 79 -0.59 11.12 14.52
N VAL A 80 -0.87 10.34 15.57
CA VAL A 80 -0.96 10.84 16.95
C VAL A 80 0.37 11.41 17.41
N LEU A 81 1.47 10.67 17.21
CA LEU A 81 2.80 11.14 17.61
C LEU A 81 3.20 12.41 16.84
N SER A 82 2.91 12.49 15.54
CA SER A 82 3.18 13.69 14.74
C SER A 82 2.43 14.91 15.29
N ALA A 83 1.16 14.76 15.69
CA ALA A 83 0.38 15.85 16.26
C ALA A 83 0.94 16.29 17.62
N LEU A 84 1.32 15.35 18.51
CA LEU A 84 1.92 15.66 19.80
C LEU A 84 3.27 16.38 19.66
N CYS A 85 4.11 15.96 18.71
CA CYS A 85 5.38 16.62 18.44
C CYS A 85 5.20 18.04 17.87
N ALA A 86 4.15 18.30 17.10
CA ALA A 86 3.87 19.62 16.54
C ALA A 86 3.30 20.63 17.56
N LEU A 87 2.80 20.15 18.70
CA LEU A 87 2.29 20.99 19.80
C LEU A 87 3.36 21.35 20.84
N ARG A 88 4.54 20.75 20.75
CA ARG A 88 5.71 21.12 21.55
C ARG A 88 6.44 22.30 20.92
#